data_AF-A0A072NGA7-F1
#
_entry.id   AF-A0A072NGA7-F1
#
_cell.length_a   1.000
_cell.length_b   1.000
_cell.length_c   1.000
_cell.angle_alpha   90.00
_cell.angle_beta   90.00
_cell.angle_gamma   90.00
#
_symmetry.space_group_name_H-M   'P 1'
#
loop_
_entity.id
_entity.type
_entity.pdbx_description
1 polymer ?
#
loop_
_entity_poly.entity_id
_entity_poly.type
_entity_poly.pdbx_seq_one_letter_code
_entity_poly.pdbx_strand_id
1 'polypeptide(L)' 'MQFLMQKRQFAKELEISSSTVNSFINDGLPILKPTHEVTLIDLKEAEQWLSQQTNPKRRKLRGVVTKLIMSKSYKK' A
#
# COMPACT_ATOMS: atom_id res chain seq x y z
N MET A 1 14.93 -3.82 -6.21
CA MET A 1 13.78 -4.76 -6.23
C MET A 1 12.52 -4.02 -5.84
N GLN A 2 11.53 -4.03 -6.73
CA GLN A 2 10.27 -3.32 -6.63
C GLN A 2 9.17 -4.25 -6.09
N PHE A 3 8.33 -3.77 -5.17
CA PHE A 3 7.29 -4.60 -4.53
C PHE A 3 5.91 -4.08 -4.91
N LEU A 4 5.42 -4.49 -6.07
CA LEU A 4 4.14 -4.02 -6.58
C LEU A 4 2.98 -4.86 -6.07
N MET A 5 1.85 -4.19 -5.83
CA MET A 5 0.60 -4.81 -5.46
C MET A 5 -0.56 -4.08 -6.12
N GLN A 6 -1.54 -4.83 -6.63
CA GLN A 6 -2.76 -4.23 -7.15
C GLN A 6 -3.55 -3.58 -6.01
N LYS A 7 -4.17 -2.44 -6.28
CA LYS A 7 -5.03 -1.73 -5.30
C LYS A 7 -6.04 -2.64 -4.60
N ARG A 8 -6.70 -3.54 -5.34
CA ARG A 8 -7.69 -4.49 -4.77
C ARG A 8 -7.04 -5.46 -3.79
N GLN A 9 -5.86 -6.00 -4.14
CA GLN A 9 -5.10 -6.88 -3.25
C GLN A 9 -4.60 -6.12 -2.04
N PHE A 10 -4.09 -4.90 -2.22
CA PHE A 10 -3.64 -4.04 -1.14
C PHE A 10 -4.77 -3.75 -0.14
N ALA A 11 -5.96 -3.42 -0.62
CA ALA A 11 -7.14 -3.25 0.24
C ALA A 11 -7.43 -4.51 1.07
N LYS A 12 -7.38 -5.68 0.44
CA LYS A 12 -7.63 -6.97 1.08
C LYS A 12 -6.58 -7.30 2.16
N GLU A 13 -5.30 -7.16 1.84
CA GLU A 13 -4.20 -7.47 2.77
C GLU A 13 -4.17 -6.53 3.98
N LEU A 14 -4.62 -5.28 3.81
CA LEU A 14 -4.72 -4.31 4.89
C LEU A 14 -6.06 -4.39 5.64
N GLU A 15 -6.96 -5.28 5.24
CA GLU A 15 -8.32 -5.40 5.78
C GLU A 15 -9.09 -4.07 5.78
N ILE A 16 -8.91 -3.28 4.72
CA ILE A 16 -9.58 -1.99 4.52
C ILE A 16 -10.42 -1.98 3.25
N SER A 17 -11.37 -1.04 3.19
CA SER A 17 -12.21 -0.88 2.01
C SER A 17 -11.43 -0.28 0.83
N SER A 18 -11.89 -0.57 -0.39
CA SER A 18 -11.32 0.06 -1.60
C SER A 18 -11.50 1.58 -1.63
N SER A 19 -12.53 2.12 -0.95
CA SER A 19 -12.73 3.56 -0.78
C SER A 19 -11.73 4.17 0.20
N THR A 20 -11.32 3.45 1.25
CA THR A 20 -10.22 3.85 2.13
C THR A 20 -8.91 3.94 1.37
N VAL A 21 -8.61 2.97 0.49
CA VAL A 21 -7.41 3.03 -0.36
C VAL A 21 -7.48 4.20 -1.34
N ASN A 22 -8.65 4.49 -1.93
CA ASN A 22 -8.83 5.71 -2.74
C ASN A 22 -8.56 6.98 -1.94
N SER A 23 -9.00 7.04 -0.68
CA SER A 23 -8.73 8.17 0.19
C SER A 23 -7.23 8.32 0.42
N PHE A 24 -6.50 7.22 0.63
CA PHE A 24 -5.03 7.27 0.76
C PHE A 24 -4.36 7.80 -0.51
N ILE A 25 -4.81 7.36 -1.70
CA ILE A 25 -4.31 7.83 -2.99
C ILE A 25 -4.55 9.34 -3.14
N ASN A 26 -5.77 9.80 -2.83
CA ASN A 26 -6.10 11.24 -2.85
C ASN A 26 -5.26 12.04 -1.85
N ASP A 27 -4.88 11.43 -0.72
CA ASP A 27 -4.01 12.02 0.30
C ASP A 27 -2.50 11.86 -0.02
N GLY A 28 -2.16 11.43 -1.24
CA GLY A 28 -0.78 11.38 -1.73
C GLY A 28 -0.05 10.05 -1.56
N LEU A 29 -0.76 8.94 -1.32
CA LEU A 29 -0.16 7.60 -1.38
C LEU A 29 0.41 7.36 -2.80
N PRO A 30 1.72 7.06 -2.93
CA PRO A 30 2.34 6.84 -4.23
C PRO A 30 1.74 5.63 -4.97
N ILE A 31 1.43 5.84 -6.25
CA ILE A 31 0.95 4.81 -7.17
C ILE A 31 1.74 4.86 -8.47
N LEU A 32 1.91 3.70 -9.10
CA LEU A 32 2.45 3.59 -10.44
C LEU A 32 1.30 3.60 -11.44
N LYS A 33 1.46 4.45 -12.47
CA LYS A 33 0.45 4.97 -13.40
C LYS A 33 -0.82 4.10 -13.58
N PRO A 34 -2.01 4.73 -13.60
CA PRO A 34 -3.22 4.10 -14.06
C PRO A 34 -3.18 3.97 -15.60
N THR A 35 -2.59 2.90 -16.13
CA THR A 35 -2.82 2.52 -17.53
C THR A 35 -4.15 1.77 -17.57
N HIS A 36 -5.26 2.51 -17.72
CA HIS A 36 -6.67 2.13 -17.97
C HIS A 36 -7.31 0.86 -17.34
N GLU A 37 -6.58 -0.03 -16.68
CA GLU A 37 -7.06 -1.34 -16.22
C GLU A 37 -6.59 -1.70 -14.81
N VAL A 38 -5.42 -1.21 -14.34
CA VAL A 38 -4.90 -1.62 -13.02
C VAL A 38 -4.13 -0.48 -12.32
N THR A 39 -4.52 -0.15 -11.09
CA THR A 39 -3.72 0.69 -10.18
C THR A 39 -2.75 -0.19 -9.39
N LEU A 40 -1.46 0.10 -9.51
CA LEU A 40 -0.39 -0.56 -8.77
C LEU A 40 0.16 0.35 -7.67
N ILE A 41 0.33 -0.23 -6.48
CA ILE A 41 0.91 0.41 -5.31
C ILE A 41 2.28 -0.22 -5.09
N ASP A 42 3.33 0.61 -4.98
CA ASP A 42 4.62 0.15 -4.49
C ASP A 42 4.57 0.06 -2.97
N LEU A 43 4.75 -1.14 -2.43
CA LEU A 43 4.66 -1.39 -1.00
C LEU A 43 5.73 -0.64 -0.20
N LYS A 44 6.92 -0.40 -0.76
CA LYS A 44 7.98 0.36 -0.05
C LYS A 44 7.62 1.83 0.06
N GLU A 45 7.14 2.41 -1.03
CA GLU A 45 6.68 3.81 -1.01
C GLU A 45 5.44 3.97 -0.12
N ALA A 46 4.53 2.98 -0.15
CA ALA A 46 3.38 2.95 0.76
C ALA A 46 3.79 2.85 2.23
N GLU A 47 4.78 2.01 2.57
CA GLU A 47 5.32 1.92 3.93
C GLU A 47 5.90 3.25 4.40
N GLN A 48 6.71 3.89 3.56
CA GLN A 48 7.29 5.20 3.85
C GLN A 48 6.20 6.26 4.04
N TRP A 49 5.21 6.32 3.14
CA TRP A 49 4.08 7.24 3.26
C TRP A 49 3.29 7.01 4.55
N LEU A 50 3.01 5.75 4.93
CA LEU A 50 2.31 5.38 6.17
C LEU A 50 3.10 5.77 7.43
N SER A 51 4.43 5.76 7.36
CA SER A 51 5.29 6.16 8.48
C SER A 51 5.19 7.66 8.79
N GLN A 52 4.89 8.47 7.79
CA GLN A 52 4.76 9.93 7.90
C GLN A 52 3.35 10.36 8.35
N GLN A 53 2.39 9.44 8.43
CA GLN A 53 1.01 9.78 8.80
C GLN A 53 0.89 10.13 10.29
N THR A 54 0.14 11.19 10.59
CA THR A 54 -0.23 11.58 11.95
C THR A 54 -1.40 10.76 12.50
N ASN A 55 -2.26 10.24 11.61
CA ASN A 55 -3.40 9.41 11.99
C ASN A 55 -2.93 8.03 12.52
N PRO A 56 -3.24 7.67 13.78
CA PRO A 56 -2.77 6.42 14.38
C PRO A 56 -3.33 5.17 13.70
N LYS A 57 -4.55 5.23 13.13
CA LYS A 57 -5.13 4.12 12.37
C LYS A 57 -4.33 3.85 11.10
N ARG A 58 -3.91 4.90 10.39
CA ARG A 58 -3.05 4.77 9.19
C ARG A 58 -1.66 4.29 9.57
N ARG A 59 -1.05 4.86 10.62
CA ARG A 59 0.29 4.46 11.08
C ARG A 59 0.37 2.98 11.44
N LYS A 60 -0.68 2.39 12.03
CA LYS A 60 -0.74 0.94 12.33
C LYS A 60 -0.63 0.06 11.08
N LEU A 61 -1.15 0.52 9.94
CA LEU A 61 -1.08 -0.23 8.67
C LEU A 61 0.36 -0.38 8.17
N ARG A 62 1.29 0.49 8.60
CA ARG A 62 2.73 0.35 8.28
C ARG A 62 3.23 -1.06 8.64
N GLY A 63 2.92 -1.55 9.85
CA GLY A 63 3.40 -2.85 10.30
C GLY A 63 2.87 -4.02 9.47
N VAL A 64 1.66 -3.87 8.90
CA VAL A 64 1.10 -4.85 7.96
C VAL A 64 1.86 -4.79 6.64
N VAL A 65 2.09 -3.60 6.09
CA VAL A 65 2.85 -3.40 4.84
C VAL A 65 4.29 -3.92 4.96
N THR A 66 4.98 -3.65 6.08
CA THR A 66 6.33 -4.19 6.36
C THR A 66 6.35 -5.72 6.25
N LYS A 67 5.36 -6.40 6.87
CA LYS A 67 5.25 -7.87 6.81
C LYS A 67 5.03 -8.35 5.37
N LEU A 68 4.20 -7.66 4.58
CA LEU A 68 3.97 -8.01 3.17
C LEU A 68 5.25 -7.91 2.33
N ILE A 69 6.06 -6.86 2.54
CA ILE A 69 7.35 -6.70 1.86
C ILE A 69 8.30 -7.86 2.23
N MET A 70 8.38 -8.19 3.52
CA MET A 70 9.23 -9.29 4.00
C MET A 70 8.78 -10.62 3.38
N SER A 71 7.50 -10.98 3.48
CA SER A 71 6.97 -12.24 2.92
C SER A 71 7.20 -12.37 1.41
N LYS A 72 7.16 -11.26 0.65
CA LYS A 72 7.49 -11.26 -0.79
C LYS A 72 8.98 -11.35 -1.08
N SER A 73 9.84 -10.94 -0.15
CA SER A 73 11.30 -11.02 -0.29
C SER A 73 11.82 -12.45 -0.07
N TYR A 74 11.16 -13.25 0.77
CA TYR A 74 11.53 -14.64 1.08
C TYR A 74 11.02 -15.68 0.06
N LYS A 75 10.11 -15.30 -0.87
CA LYS A 75 9.63 -16.21 -1.93
C LYS A 75 10.58 -16.29 -3.14
N LYS A 76 11.85 -15.88 -2.97
CA LYS A 76 12.86 -15.87 -4.01
C LYS A 76 13.86 -17.01 -3.82
#